data_AF-A0A5C1NJX3-F1
#
_entry.id   AF-A0A5C1NJX3-F1
#
_cell.length_a   1.000
_cell.length_b   1.000
_cell.length_c   1.000
_cell.angle_alpha   90.00
_cell.angle_beta   90.00
_cell.angle_gamma   90.00
#
_symmetry.space_group_name_H-M   'P 1'
#
loop_
_entity.id
_entity.type
_entity.pdbx_description
1 polymer ?
#
loop_
_entity_poly.entity_id
_entity_poly.type
_entity_poly.pdbx_seq_one_letter_code
_entity_poly.pdbx_strand_id
1 'polypeptide(L)'
;MKLWSGNVSAAAENGISSGVKVSKGDVITILANGWVKYASSEHAWAAPQGAAGRSDLPESIATLVAVINGTKYSVGNYLYRWEVPEAGEISFLFNDRPGTFSDNSGEFDVEVYAEASQSNAETWDGVLPGNSVDGVETNMAVKKGDVISIRASGGIHISQEGKELGPDGSMRGSSKNAIFPPAQLASVVMKIAGTYYPVGKELSEFVVPEDGEVSFIVNDEPGSHADNRGEFSIHMDVKRA
;
A
#
# COMPACT_ATOMS: atom_id res chain seq x y z
N MET A 1 -5.14 7.68 6.77
CA MET A 1 -4.75 8.96 7.43
C MET A 1 -5.56 10.10 6.83
N LYS A 2 -6.11 11.04 7.63
CA LYS A 2 -6.79 12.22 7.08
C LYS A 2 -5.75 13.16 6.45
N LEU A 3 -5.91 13.47 5.16
CA LEU A 3 -5.05 14.38 4.41
C LEU A 3 -5.55 15.81 4.48
N TRP A 4 -6.87 15.99 4.42
CA TRP A 4 -7.49 17.30 4.37
C TRP A 4 -8.95 17.25 4.84
N SER A 5 -9.43 18.38 5.33
CA SER A 5 -10.84 18.64 5.56
C SER A 5 -11.13 20.12 5.38
N GLY A 6 -12.25 20.46 4.76
CA GLY A 6 -12.66 21.85 4.60
C GLY A 6 -13.99 22.02 3.89
N ASN A 7 -14.42 23.27 3.81
CA ASN A 7 -15.68 23.65 3.20
C ASN A 7 -15.54 23.97 1.71
N VAL A 8 -16.46 23.46 0.89
CA VAL A 8 -16.54 23.74 -0.54
C VAL A 8 -17.80 24.56 -0.81
N SER A 9 -17.62 25.87 -0.98
CA SER A 9 -18.72 26.80 -1.25
C SER A 9 -19.30 26.58 -2.65
N ALA A 10 -20.63 26.56 -2.77
CA ALA A 10 -21.31 26.46 -4.06
C ALA A 10 -21.17 27.72 -4.92
N ALA A 11 -20.76 28.85 -4.34
CA ALA A 11 -20.52 30.11 -5.06
C ALA A 11 -19.09 30.23 -5.60
N ALA A 12 -18.18 29.31 -5.25
CA ALA A 12 -16.79 29.34 -5.69
C ALA A 12 -16.64 28.76 -7.11
N GLU A 13 -16.77 29.59 -8.14
CA GLU A 13 -16.66 29.17 -9.56
C GLU A 13 -15.31 28.52 -9.90
N ASN A 14 -14.24 28.95 -9.25
CA ASN A 14 -12.90 28.36 -9.41
C ASN A 14 -12.61 27.21 -8.43
N GLY A 15 -13.60 26.82 -7.62
CA GLY A 15 -13.46 25.80 -6.59
C GLY A 15 -12.55 26.24 -5.44
N ILE A 16 -12.10 25.25 -4.67
CA ILE A 16 -11.22 25.39 -3.51
C ILE A 16 -10.04 24.42 -3.66
N SER A 17 -8.82 24.94 -3.57
CA SER A 17 -7.60 24.13 -3.50
C SER A 17 -7.50 23.45 -2.13
N SER A 18 -7.18 22.15 -2.12
CA SER A 18 -6.98 21.40 -0.88
C SER A 18 -5.51 21.39 -0.43
N GLY A 19 -4.56 21.70 -1.32
CA GLY A 19 -3.13 21.51 -1.08
C GLY A 19 -2.68 20.03 -1.06
N VAL A 20 -3.60 19.07 -1.20
CA VAL A 20 -3.30 17.64 -1.23
C VAL A 20 -2.70 17.27 -2.57
N LYS A 21 -1.44 16.85 -2.57
CA LYS A 21 -0.74 16.31 -3.74
C LYS A 21 -0.87 14.79 -3.76
N VAL A 22 -1.24 14.24 -4.92
CA VAL A 22 -1.39 12.81 -5.15
C VAL A 22 -0.59 12.38 -6.38
N SER A 23 -0.24 11.10 -6.41
CA SER A 23 0.36 10.40 -7.54
C SER A 23 -0.68 9.48 -8.20
N LYS A 24 -0.44 9.12 -9.47
CA LYS A 24 -1.21 8.06 -10.12
C LYS A 24 -1.04 6.75 -9.33
N GLY A 25 -2.15 6.07 -9.03
CA GLY A 25 -2.17 4.82 -8.27
C GLY A 25 -2.34 5.01 -6.76
N ASP A 26 -2.27 6.25 -6.25
CA ASP A 26 -2.64 6.51 -4.85
C ASP A 26 -4.09 6.10 -4.62
N VAL A 27 -4.39 5.52 -3.46
CA VAL A 27 -5.77 5.16 -3.10
C VAL A 27 -6.26 6.10 -2.01
N ILE A 28 -7.34 6.81 -2.29
CA ILE A 28 -7.93 7.77 -1.35
C ILE A 28 -9.43 7.53 -1.16
N THR A 29 -9.93 7.94 -0.01
CA THR A 29 -11.36 8.06 0.26
C THR A 29 -11.72 9.53 0.41
N ILE A 30 -12.74 9.97 -0.31
CA ILE A 30 -13.33 11.31 -0.21
C ILE A 30 -14.73 11.14 0.36
N LEU A 31 -15.04 11.87 1.43
CA LEU A 31 -16.38 11.93 2.01
C LEU A 31 -16.89 13.37 1.87
N ALA A 32 -18.14 13.53 1.47
CA ALA A 32 -18.79 14.82 1.33
C ALA A 32 -20.18 14.79 1.96
N ASN A 33 -20.48 15.81 2.76
CA ASN A 33 -21.77 15.98 3.41
C ASN A 33 -22.26 17.43 3.26
N GLY A 34 -23.53 17.64 3.57
CA GLY A 34 -24.17 18.95 3.56
C GLY A 34 -25.08 19.18 2.35
N TRP A 35 -25.55 20.40 2.24
CA TRP A 35 -26.51 20.83 1.22
C TRP A 35 -26.18 22.24 0.76
N VAL A 36 -26.33 22.46 -0.54
CA VAL A 36 -26.16 23.77 -1.16
C VAL A 36 -27.39 24.13 -1.98
N LYS A 37 -27.51 25.42 -2.32
CA LYS A 37 -28.41 25.87 -3.37
C LYS A 37 -27.64 26.22 -4.62
N TYR A 38 -28.15 25.76 -5.77
CA TYR A 38 -27.62 26.04 -7.11
C TYR A 38 -28.41 27.13 -7.86
N ALA A 39 -29.41 27.71 -7.20
CA ALA A 39 -30.13 28.89 -7.67
C ALA A 39 -30.89 29.54 -6.51
N SER A 40 -31.37 30.76 -6.72
CA SER A 40 -32.16 31.51 -5.73
C SER A 40 -33.53 30.89 -5.38
N SER A 41 -34.06 29.98 -6.21
CA SER A 41 -35.37 29.37 -6.00
C SER A 41 -35.45 28.50 -4.73
N GLU A 42 -36.65 28.34 -4.17
CA GLU A 42 -36.87 27.58 -2.93
C GLU A 42 -36.46 26.10 -3.04
N HIS A 43 -36.62 25.50 -4.22
CA HIS A 43 -36.41 24.08 -4.46
C HIS A 43 -35.07 23.74 -5.13
N ALA A 44 -34.18 24.70 -5.33
CA ALA A 44 -32.89 24.49 -5.99
C ALA A 44 -31.82 23.91 -5.06
N TRP A 45 -32.16 22.84 -4.33
CA TRP A 45 -31.23 22.16 -3.43
C TRP A 45 -30.41 21.10 -4.16
N ALA A 46 -29.13 21.00 -3.81
CA ALA A 46 -28.25 19.93 -4.22
C ALA A 46 -27.50 19.37 -3.01
N ALA A 47 -27.42 18.05 -2.93
CA ALA A 47 -26.44 17.35 -2.12
C ALA A 47 -25.19 17.09 -2.98
N PRO A 48 -24.08 16.59 -2.42
CA PRO A 48 -22.86 16.38 -3.20
C PRO A 48 -23.06 15.53 -4.48
N GLN A 49 -24.00 14.58 -4.47
CA GLN A 49 -24.38 13.73 -5.61
C GLN A 49 -25.25 14.38 -6.68
N GLY A 50 -25.76 15.59 -6.46
CA GLY A 50 -26.58 16.27 -7.46
C GLY A 50 -27.79 17.03 -6.91
N ALA A 51 -28.46 17.72 -7.83
CA ALA A 51 -29.72 18.42 -7.57
C ALA A 51 -30.85 17.44 -7.20
N ALA A 52 -31.58 17.76 -6.13
CA ALA A 52 -32.69 16.94 -5.67
C ALA A 52 -33.86 16.97 -6.66
N GLY A 53 -34.28 15.81 -7.16
CA GLY A 53 -35.51 15.66 -7.96
C GLY A 53 -35.47 16.29 -9.36
N ARG A 54 -34.28 16.58 -9.91
CA ARG A 54 -34.11 17.16 -11.25
C ARG A 54 -33.48 16.15 -12.20
N SER A 55 -34.25 15.65 -13.16
CA SER A 55 -33.76 14.78 -14.24
C SER A 55 -33.45 15.53 -15.54
N ASP A 56 -33.75 16.83 -15.59
CA ASP A 56 -33.52 17.73 -16.72
C ASP A 56 -32.10 18.32 -16.76
N LEU A 57 -31.35 18.21 -15.66
CA LEU A 57 -29.95 18.60 -15.60
C LEU A 57 -29.05 17.45 -16.07
N PRO A 58 -27.97 17.72 -16.83
CA PRO A 58 -26.94 16.72 -17.08
C PRO A 58 -26.39 16.18 -15.76
N GLU A 59 -26.05 14.89 -15.72
CA GLU A 59 -25.57 14.21 -14.50
C GLU A 59 -24.34 14.86 -13.86
N SER A 60 -23.56 15.64 -14.62
CA SER A 60 -22.40 16.36 -14.11
C SER A 60 -22.73 17.72 -13.49
N ILE A 61 -23.91 18.30 -13.73
CA ILE A 61 -24.27 19.63 -13.25
C ILE A 61 -24.85 19.58 -11.83
N ALA A 62 -24.53 20.60 -11.03
CA ALA A 62 -24.95 20.73 -9.65
C ALA A 62 -24.47 19.56 -8.76
N THR A 63 -23.28 19.05 -9.04
CA THR A 63 -22.62 17.97 -8.28
C THR A 63 -21.29 18.45 -7.70
N LEU A 64 -20.81 17.79 -6.65
CA LEU A 64 -19.43 17.94 -6.19
C LEU A 64 -18.49 17.12 -7.08
N VAL A 65 -17.43 17.78 -7.56
CA VAL A 65 -16.35 17.13 -8.32
C VAL A 65 -15.00 17.39 -7.66
N ALA A 66 -14.11 16.41 -7.77
CA ALA A 66 -12.67 16.58 -7.57
C ALA A 66 -12.05 17.00 -8.90
N VAL A 67 -11.07 17.89 -8.86
CA VAL A 67 -10.37 18.39 -10.04
C VAL A 67 -8.87 18.18 -9.86
N ILE A 68 -8.26 17.46 -10.81
CA ILE A 68 -6.81 17.21 -10.88
C ILE A 68 -6.35 17.62 -12.27
N ASN A 69 -5.39 18.54 -12.37
CA ASN A 69 -4.89 19.10 -13.64
C ASN A 69 -5.99 19.60 -14.61
N GLY A 70 -7.14 20.04 -14.07
CA GLY A 70 -8.29 20.48 -14.85
C GLY A 70 -9.26 19.37 -15.27
N THR A 71 -8.90 18.09 -15.10
CA THR A 71 -9.81 16.96 -15.29
C THR A 71 -10.77 16.88 -14.11
N LYS A 72 -12.08 16.80 -14.38
CA LYS A 72 -13.14 16.69 -13.38
C LYS A 72 -13.51 15.22 -13.15
N TYR A 73 -13.56 14.81 -11.88
CA TYR A 73 -13.99 13.49 -11.43
C TYR A 73 -15.21 13.64 -10.53
N SER A 74 -16.29 12.92 -10.85
CA SER A 74 -17.50 12.93 -10.03
C SER A 74 -17.18 12.36 -8.65
N VAL A 75 -17.49 13.11 -7.59
CA VAL A 75 -17.33 12.65 -6.21
C VAL A 75 -18.66 12.14 -5.66
N GLY A 76 -19.72 12.90 -5.86
CA GLY A 76 -20.99 12.67 -5.19
C GLY A 76 -20.84 12.72 -3.66
N ASN A 77 -21.59 11.88 -2.94
CA ASN A 77 -21.50 11.80 -1.47
C ASN A 77 -20.15 11.22 -1.00
N TYR A 78 -19.56 10.32 -1.78
CA TYR A 78 -18.27 9.74 -1.47
C TYR A 78 -17.62 9.11 -2.69
N LEU A 79 -16.29 9.12 -2.69
CA LEU A 79 -15.46 8.18 -3.44
C LEU A 79 -14.73 7.31 -2.43
N TYR A 80 -15.06 6.02 -2.39
CA TYR A 80 -14.46 5.09 -1.45
C TYR A 80 -13.33 4.31 -2.11
N ARG A 81 -12.13 4.33 -1.52
CA ARG A 81 -10.93 3.66 -2.04
C ARG A 81 -10.72 3.90 -3.54
N TRP A 82 -10.84 5.15 -3.96
CA TRP A 82 -10.64 5.55 -5.34
C TRP A 82 -9.15 5.57 -5.68
N GLU A 83 -8.78 4.83 -6.73
CA GLU A 83 -7.43 4.87 -7.29
C GLU A 83 -7.29 6.13 -8.16
N VAL A 84 -6.36 6.99 -7.78
CA VAL A 84 -6.09 8.27 -8.43
C VAL A 84 -5.53 7.99 -9.85
N PRO A 85 -6.17 8.51 -10.91
CA PRO A 85 -5.80 8.17 -12.29
C PRO A 85 -4.59 8.94 -12.83
N GLU A 86 -4.27 10.09 -12.23
CA GLU A 86 -3.16 10.96 -12.63
C GLU A 86 -2.58 11.74 -11.43
N ALA A 87 -1.29 12.11 -11.52
CA ALA A 87 -0.63 12.88 -10.48
C ALA A 87 -1.02 14.36 -10.54
N GLY A 88 -1.17 15.01 -9.40
CA GLY A 88 -1.49 16.44 -9.33
C GLY A 88 -1.96 16.88 -7.95
N GLU A 89 -2.38 18.12 -7.84
CA GLU A 89 -3.08 18.61 -6.66
C GLU A 89 -4.59 18.38 -6.81
N ILE A 90 -5.24 17.90 -5.76
CA ILE A 90 -6.69 17.80 -5.69
C ILE A 90 -7.28 19.16 -5.32
N SER A 91 -8.21 19.64 -6.11
CA SER A 91 -9.11 20.73 -5.75
C SER A 91 -10.56 20.25 -5.81
N PHE A 92 -11.48 20.97 -5.17
CA PHE A 92 -12.89 20.64 -5.14
C PHE A 92 -13.73 21.76 -5.72
N LEU A 93 -14.77 21.40 -6.46
CA LEU A 93 -15.66 22.36 -7.12
C LEU A 93 -17.10 21.85 -7.04
N PHE A 94 -18.03 22.75 -6.71
CA PHE A 94 -19.43 22.55 -7.04
C PHE A 94 -19.63 22.82 -8.54
N ASN A 95 -19.91 21.79 -9.34
CA ASN A 95 -19.90 21.88 -10.78
C ASN A 95 -21.23 22.43 -11.33
N ASP A 96 -21.46 23.73 -11.15
CA ASP A 96 -22.55 24.44 -11.79
C ASP A 96 -22.18 24.97 -13.19
N ARG A 97 -23.14 25.57 -13.89
CA ARG A 97 -22.90 26.17 -15.21
C ARG A 97 -21.98 27.40 -15.07
N PRO A 98 -20.98 27.55 -15.96
CA PRO A 98 -20.14 28.74 -15.95
C PRO A 98 -20.97 30.04 -15.98
N GLY A 99 -20.63 30.98 -15.10
CA GLY A 99 -21.34 32.25 -14.95
C GLY A 99 -22.66 32.23 -14.15
N THR A 100 -23.09 31.09 -13.60
CA THR A 100 -24.31 30.99 -12.75
C THR A 100 -24.02 30.84 -11.26
N PHE A 101 -22.78 31.04 -10.82
CA PHE A 101 -22.41 30.81 -9.41
C PHE A 101 -22.89 31.91 -8.46
N SER A 102 -23.33 33.06 -8.97
CA SER A 102 -23.68 34.23 -8.15
C SER A 102 -24.97 34.07 -7.36
N ASP A 103 -25.88 33.17 -7.77
CA ASP A 103 -27.10 32.85 -7.04
C ASP A 103 -27.01 31.52 -6.27
N ASN A 104 -25.79 30.98 -6.15
CA ASN A 104 -25.51 29.80 -5.34
C ASN A 104 -25.26 30.18 -3.88
N SER A 105 -25.60 29.28 -2.96
CA SER A 105 -25.38 29.50 -1.53
C SER A 105 -25.17 28.18 -0.77
N GLY A 106 -24.57 28.28 0.40
CA GLY A 106 -24.20 27.11 1.21
C GLY A 106 -22.87 26.49 0.79
N GLU A 107 -22.49 25.46 1.53
CA GLU A 107 -21.23 24.76 1.37
C GLU A 107 -21.36 23.28 1.72
N PHE A 108 -20.48 22.47 1.16
CA PHE A 108 -20.28 21.08 1.57
C PHE A 108 -19.12 20.96 2.56
N ASP A 109 -19.25 20.06 3.52
CA ASP A 109 -18.15 19.60 4.36
C ASP A 109 -17.48 18.41 3.66
N VAL A 110 -16.23 18.58 3.25
CA VAL A 110 -15.48 17.56 2.51
C VAL A 110 -14.25 17.12 3.29
N GLU A 111 -14.02 15.82 3.34
CA GLU A 111 -12.86 15.20 3.97
C GLU A 111 -12.16 14.27 2.98
N VAL A 112 -10.83 14.31 3.01
CA VAL A 112 -9.97 13.43 2.19
C VAL A 112 -9.11 12.60 3.13
N TYR A 113 -9.14 11.29 2.91
CA TYR A 113 -8.32 10.33 3.62
C TYR A 113 -7.42 9.62 2.62
N ALA A 114 -6.13 9.58 2.90
CA ALA A 114 -5.28 8.54 2.36
C ALA A 114 -5.79 7.24 2.95
N GLU A 115 -6.16 6.30 2.09
CA GLU A 115 -6.23 4.93 2.54
C GLU A 115 -4.81 4.55 2.92
N ALA A 116 -4.63 3.97 4.11
CA ALA A 116 -3.42 3.20 4.31
C ALA A 116 -3.44 2.21 3.15
N SER A 117 -2.41 2.24 2.31
CA SER A 117 -2.22 1.14 1.40
C SER A 117 -2.35 -0.10 2.28
N GLN A 118 -3.40 -0.91 2.09
CA GLN A 118 -3.16 -2.34 2.10
C GLN A 118 -2.01 -2.44 1.12
N SER A 119 -0.82 -2.58 1.68
CA SER A 119 0.42 -2.16 1.05
C SER A 119 0.35 -2.62 -0.40
N ASN A 120 0.66 -1.76 -1.36
CA ASN A 120 1.12 -2.24 -2.68
C ASN A 120 2.46 -2.99 -2.53
N ALA A 121 2.70 -3.58 -1.35
CA ALA A 121 3.67 -4.60 -1.15
C ALA A 121 3.18 -5.77 -1.97
N GLU A 122 3.95 -6.08 -2.99
CA GLU A 122 3.85 -7.42 -3.55
C GLU A 122 4.20 -8.37 -2.42
N THR A 123 3.32 -9.36 -2.20
CA THR A 123 3.47 -10.32 -1.13
C THR A 123 3.93 -11.66 -1.69
N TRP A 124 4.77 -12.35 -0.95
CA TRP A 124 5.09 -13.75 -1.20
C TRP A 124 4.91 -14.56 0.07
N ASP A 125 4.12 -15.62 -0.07
CA ASP A 125 3.92 -16.64 0.94
C ASP A 125 4.51 -17.94 0.40
N GLY A 126 5.38 -18.56 1.18
CA GLY A 126 6.00 -19.81 0.76
C GLY A 126 6.56 -20.63 1.91
N VAL A 127 7.04 -21.82 1.52
CA VAL A 127 7.62 -22.78 2.44
C VAL A 127 9.10 -22.93 2.08
N LEU A 128 9.95 -22.87 3.09
CA LEU A 128 11.37 -23.19 3.02
C LEU A 128 11.61 -24.56 3.69
N PRO A 129 11.77 -25.64 2.93
CA PRO A 129 12.11 -26.95 3.48
C PRO A 129 13.50 -26.93 4.13
N GLY A 130 13.63 -27.54 5.31
CA GLY A 130 14.89 -27.60 6.05
C GLY A 130 16.03 -28.29 5.31
N ASN A 131 15.68 -29.19 4.37
CA ASN A 131 16.61 -29.97 3.57
C ASN A 131 16.83 -29.42 2.15
N SER A 132 16.33 -28.21 1.84
CA SER A 132 16.58 -27.62 0.53
C SER A 132 18.02 -27.13 0.43
N VAL A 133 18.82 -27.80 -0.40
CA VAL A 133 20.23 -27.45 -0.66
C VAL A 133 20.34 -26.10 -1.37
N ASP A 134 19.47 -25.85 -2.36
CA ASP A 134 19.49 -24.63 -3.16
C ASP A 134 18.58 -23.52 -2.60
N GLY A 135 17.83 -23.82 -1.53
CA GLY A 135 16.84 -22.93 -0.96
C GLY A 135 15.51 -22.92 -1.74
N VAL A 136 14.80 -21.80 -1.70
CA VAL A 136 13.55 -21.58 -2.44
C VAL A 136 13.59 -20.22 -3.12
N GLU A 137 13.37 -20.20 -4.44
CA GLU A 137 13.25 -18.99 -5.23
C GLU A 137 11.85 -18.39 -5.06
N THR A 138 11.78 -17.07 -4.87
CA THR A 138 10.48 -16.38 -4.73
C THR A 138 9.92 -15.92 -6.09
N ASN A 139 10.77 -15.83 -7.12
CA ASN A 139 10.53 -15.11 -8.38
C ASN A 139 10.18 -13.62 -8.18
N MET A 140 10.45 -13.06 -7.00
CA MET A 140 10.25 -11.63 -6.73
C MET A 140 11.52 -10.86 -7.06
N ALA A 141 11.44 -10.06 -8.12
CA ALA A 141 12.46 -9.06 -8.42
C ALA A 141 12.28 -7.82 -7.54
N VAL A 142 13.36 -7.36 -6.92
CA VAL A 142 13.44 -6.15 -6.09
C VAL A 142 14.44 -5.17 -6.68
N LYS A 143 14.20 -3.88 -6.43
CA LYS A 143 15.10 -2.79 -6.82
C LYS A 143 15.75 -2.18 -5.60
N LYS A 144 16.95 -1.64 -5.78
CA LYS A 144 17.63 -0.83 -4.79
C LYS A 144 16.70 0.28 -4.29
N GLY A 145 16.54 0.35 -2.98
CA GLY A 145 15.66 1.31 -2.31
C GLY A 145 14.29 0.73 -1.91
N ASP A 146 13.84 -0.37 -2.53
CA ASP A 146 12.64 -1.08 -2.09
C ASP A 146 12.77 -1.46 -0.61
N VAL A 147 11.65 -1.62 0.09
CA VAL A 147 11.63 -1.96 1.52
C VAL A 147 10.96 -3.32 1.72
N ILE A 148 11.71 -4.26 2.30
CA ILE A 148 11.25 -5.63 2.58
C ILE A 148 10.91 -5.78 4.06
N SER A 149 9.79 -6.44 4.35
CA SER A 149 9.48 -6.97 5.69
C SER A 149 9.18 -8.47 5.58
N ILE A 150 9.72 -9.28 6.49
CA ILE A 150 9.61 -10.73 6.49
C ILE A 150 9.22 -11.23 7.87
N ARG A 151 8.31 -12.21 7.90
CA ARG A 151 7.99 -13.02 9.07
C ARG A 151 8.15 -14.49 8.73
N ALA A 152 8.95 -15.20 9.53
CA ALA A 152 9.14 -16.63 9.42
C ALA A 152 8.58 -17.34 10.67
N SER A 153 8.06 -18.54 10.47
CA SER A 153 7.54 -19.40 11.53
C SER A 153 7.77 -20.87 11.16
N GLY A 154 7.45 -21.79 12.08
CA GLY A 154 7.74 -23.22 11.92
C GLY A 154 9.05 -23.61 12.58
N GLY A 155 9.59 -24.75 12.16
CA GLY A 155 10.71 -25.37 12.84
C GLY A 155 11.37 -26.46 12.01
N ILE A 156 12.69 -26.57 12.18
CA ILE A 156 13.50 -27.60 11.53
C ILE A 156 14.33 -28.36 12.56
N HIS A 157 14.80 -29.53 12.18
CA HIS A 157 15.81 -30.28 12.93
C HIS A 157 17.01 -30.52 12.02
N ILE A 158 18.20 -30.18 12.50
CA ILE A 158 19.47 -30.32 11.75
C ILE A 158 20.26 -31.61 12.08
N SER A 159 19.60 -32.55 12.76
CA SER A 159 20.11 -33.90 13.00
C SER A 159 18.98 -34.81 13.48
N GLN A 160 19.12 -36.13 13.34
CA GLN A 160 18.07 -37.10 13.73
C GLN A 160 17.61 -36.94 15.18
N GLU A 161 18.53 -36.73 16.13
CA GLU A 161 18.25 -36.57 17.56
C GLU A 161 18.21 -35.10 18.02
N GLY A 162 18.34 -34.16 17.09
CA GLY A 162 18.38 -32.73 17.38
C GLY A 162 17.06 -32.22 17.98
N LYS A 163 17.14 -31.10 18.71
CA LYS A 163 15.96 -30.33 19.09
C LYS A 163 15.43 -29.58 17.86
N GLU A 164 14.12 -29.38 17.79
CA GLU A 164 13.53 -28.44 16.86
C GLU A 164 14.06 -27.01 17.08
N LEU A 165 14.47 -26.37 16.00
CA LEU A 165 15.02 -25.02 15.94
C LEU A 165 14.05 -24.14 15.16
N GLY A 166 13.69 -23.00 15.74
CA GLY A 166 12.90 -21.98 15.05
C GLY A 166 13.73 -21.19 14.04
N PRO A 167 13.12 -20.23 13.33
CA PRO A 167 13.77 -19.47 12.26
C PRO A 167 15.02 -18.68 12.68
N ASP A 168 15.18 -18.35 13.96
CA ASP A 168 16.38 -17.70 14.51
C ASP A 168 17.59 -18.64 14.59
N GLY A 169 17.39 -19.94 14.41
CA GLY A 169 18.43 -20.96 14.42
C GLY A 169 18.87 -21.41 15.81
N SER A 170 20.07 -21.98 15.86
CA SER A 170 20.66 -22.58 17.06
C SER A 170 21.41 -21.56 17.92
N MET A 171 20.98 -21.42 19.18
CA MET A 171 21.72 -20.65 20.21
C MET A 171 23.14 -21.17 20.47
N ARG A 172 23.52 -22.35 19.96
CA ARG A 172 24.88 -22.89 20.05
C ARG A 172 25.87 -22.14 19.14
N GLY A 173 25.39 -21.27 18.25
CA GLY A 173 26.19 -20.31 17.48
C GLY A 173 26.21 -20.58 15.97
N SER A 174 27.02 -19.77 15.28
CA SER A 174 27.29 -19.87 13.85
C SER A 174 28.44 -20.85 13.55
N SER A 175 28.47 -21.45 12.36
CA SER A 175 29.66 -22.15 11.84
C SER A 175 30.43 -21.25 10.88
N LYS A 176 31.77 -21.32 10.92
CA LYS A 176 32.63 -20.66 9.93
C LYS A 176 32.46 -21.23 8.53
N ASN A 177 31.95 -22.46 8.44
CA ASN A 177 31.70 -23.16 7.18
C ASN A 177 30.25 -23.04 6.72
N ALA A 178 29.39 -22.34 7.47
CA ALA A 178 28.01 -22.13 7.06
C ALA A 178 27.94 -21.31 5.77
N ILE A 179 26.86 -21.46 5.00
CA ILE A 179 26.58 -20.66 3.80
C ILE A 179 26.68 -19.16 4.11
N PHE A 180 26.16 -18.74 5.26
CA PHE A 180 26.28 -17.37 5.76
C PHE A 180 26.83 -17.38 7.20
N PRO A 181 28.17 -17.35 7.37
CA PRO A 181 28.82 -17.45 8.68
C PRO A 181 28.41 -16.40 9.72
N PRO A 182 28.00 -15.17 9.35
CA PRO A 182 27.51 -14.20 10.35
C PRO A 182 26.18 -14.59 11.02
N ALA A 183 25.37 -15.47 10.42
CA ALA A 183 24.10 -15.93 11.00
C ALA A 183 24.25 -17.26 11.75
N GLN A 184 23.29 -17.54 12.63
CA GLN A 184 23.24 -18.81 13.38
C GLN A 184 22.99 -19.98 12.42
N LEU A 185 23.53 -21.16 12.74
CA LEU A 185 23.14 -22.40 12.04
C LEU A 185 21.63 -22.63 12.19
N ALA A 186 21.02 -23.27 11.19
CA ALA A 186 19.59 -23.53 11.08
C ALA A 186 18.69 -22.29 10.94
N SER A 187 19.26 -21.07 10.87
CA SER A 187 18.46 -19.85 10.74
C SER A 187 17.99 -19.61 9.31
N VAL A 188 16.90 -18.85 9.15
CA VAL A 188 16.46 -18.36 7.84
C VAL A 188 17.36 -17.22 7.40
N VAL A 189 17.87 -17.34 6.17
CA VAL A 189 18.69 -16.33 5.48
C VAL A 189 18.05 -16.06 4.13
N MET A 190 18.06 -14.79 3.71
CA MET A 190 17.67 -14.42 2.36
C MET A 190 18.90 -14.13 1.50
N LYS A 191 18.75 -14.28 0.19
CA LYS A 191 19.75 -13.92 -0.81
C LYS A 191 19.13 -12.95 -1.81
N ILE A 192 19.84 -11.88 -2.12
CA ILE A 192 19.48 -10.89 -3.16
C ILE A 192 20.69 -10.74 -4.07
N ALA A 193 20.50 -10.97 -5.37
CA ALA A 193 21.56 -10.81 -6.39
C ALA A 193 22.87 -11.58 -6.15
N GLY A 194 22.89 -12.58 -5.26
CA GLY A 194 24.13 -13.26 -4.85
C GLY A 194 24.53 -13.02 -3.39
N THR A 195 24.11 -11.90 -2.81
CA THR A 195 24.49 -11.46 -1.47
C THR A 195 23.52 -12.00 -0.42
N TYR A 196 24.04 -12.52 0.69
CA TYR A 196 23.25 -13.10 1.78
C TYR A 196 22.99 -12.09 2.90
N TYR A 197 21.80 -12.17 3.49
CA TYR A 197 21.37 -11.32 4.59
C TYR A 197 20.64 -12.14 5.67
N PRO A 198 20.88 -11.85 6.96
CA PRO A 198 20.18 -12.54 8.03
C PRO A 198 18.69 -12.14 8.05
N VAL A 199 17.81 -13.11 8.25
CA VAL A 199 16.36 -12.86 8.42
C VAL A 199 15.92 -13.29 9.81
N GLY A 200 16.18 -14.53 10.21
CA GLY A 200 15.66 -15.05 11.48
C GLY A 200 14.13 -15.18 11.48
N LYS A 201 13.50 -14.99 12.64
CA LYS A 201 12.04 -14.99 12.79
C LYS A 201 11.36 -13.79 12.18
N GLU A 202 12.01 -12.63 12.21
CA GLU A 202 11.42 -11.37 11.75
C GLU A 202 12.51 -10.42 11.26
N LEU A 203 12.27 -9.82 10.09
CA LEU A 203 13.05 -8.72 9.54
C LEU A 203 12.06 -7.61 9.17
N SER A 204 12.27 -6.40 9.68
CA SER A 204 11.38 -5.26 9.40
C SER A 204 12.15 -4.14 8.72
N GLU A 205 11.48 -3.50 7.76
CA GLU A 205 11.95 -2.28 7.07
C GLU A 205 13.36 -2.41 6.46
N PHE A 206 13.71 -3.58 5.91
CA PHE A 206 14.98 -3.79 5.25
C PHE A 206 15.02 -3.04 3.92
N VAL A 207 15.87 -2.03 3.81
CA VAL A 207 16.10 -1.29 2.57
C VAL A 207 17.00 -2.08 1.65
N VAL A 208 16.48 -2.45 0.48
CA VAL A 208 17.17 -3.25 -0.53
C VAL A 208 18.41 -2.49 -1.03
N PRO A 209 19.62 -3.07 -0.90
CA PRO A 209 20.86 -2.37 -1.26
C PRO A 209 21.20 -2.46 -2.75
N GLU A 210 20.68 -3.47 -3.47
CA GLU A 210 20.97 -3.74 -4.87
C GLU A 210 19.78 -4.42 -5.56
N ASP A 211 19.69 -4.27 -6.89
CA ASP A 211 18.66 -4.91 -7.70
C ASP A 211 18.90 -6.41 -7.79
N GLY A 212 17.86 -7.23 -7.71
CA GLY A 212 17.98 -8.68 -7.87
C GLY A 212 16.72 -9.44 -7.51
N GLU A 213 16.79 -10.76 -7.63
CA GLU A 213 15.72 -11.64 -7.17
C GLU A 213 15.96 -12.10 -5.74
N VAL A 214 14.88 -12.22 -4.97
CA VAL A 214 14.93 -12.72 -3.59
C VAL A 214 14.79 -14.24 -3.58
N SER A 215 15.64 -14.92 -2.82
CA SER A 215 15.45 -16.33 -2.45
C SER A 215 15.74 -16.55 -0.98
N PHE A 216 15.21 -17.64 -0.41
CA PHE A 216 15.42 -18.01 0.98
C PHE A 216 16.18 -19.33 1.09
N ILE A 217 17.03 -19.46 2.11
CA ILE A 217 17.78 -20.68 2.38
C ILE A 217 17.94 -20.89 3.88
N VAL A 218 18.03 -22.15 4.30
CA VAL A 218 18.43 -22.51 5.66
C VAL A 218 19.95 -22.40 5.76
N ASN A 219 20.42 -21.62 6.72
CA ASN A 219 21.84 -21.46 6.96
C ASN A 219 22.43 -22.74 7.56
N ASP A 220 23.16 -23.48 6.76
CA ASP A 220 23.86 -24.70 7.17
C ASP A 220 25.21 -24.80 6.46
N GLU A 221 25.99 -25.82 6.80
CA GLU A 221 27.22 -26.14 6.06
C GLU A 221 26.89 -26.73 4.68
N PRO A 222 27.61 -26.36 3.61
CA PRO A 222 27.41 -26.94 2.30
C PRO A 222 27.50 -28.47 2.32
N GLY A 223 26.44 -29.14 1.85
CA GLY A 223 26.33 -30.60 1.82
C GLY A 223 25.70 -31.23 3.07
N SER A 224 25.35 -30.43 4.09
CA SER A 224 24.73 -30.89 5.33
C SER A 224 23.21 -30.77 5.38
N HIS A 225 22.54 -30.31 4.31
CA HIS A 225 21.08 -30.18 4.32
C HIS A 225 20.34 -31.52 4.21
N ALA A 226 21.00 -32.59 3.76
CA ALA A 226 20.33 -33.84 3.39
C ALA A 226 19.69 -34.57 4.59
N ASP A 227 20.22 -34.41 5.80
CA ASP A 227 19.68 -35.00 7.03
C ASP A 227 18.78 -34.04 7.83
N ASN A 228 18.54 -32.84 7.30
CA ASN A 228 17.60 -31.89 7.88
C ASN A 228 16.15 -32.34 7.64
N ARG A 229 15.25 -31.96 8.53
CA ARG A 229 13.80 -32.21 8.41
C ARG A 229 12.98 -31.04 8.95
N GLY A 230 11.71 -30.98 8.55
CA GLY A 230 10.81 -29.88 8.90
C GLY A 230 10.93 -28.73 7.90
N GLU A 231 10.24 -27.64 8.18
CA GLU A 231 10.12 -26.51 7.26
C GLU A 231 9.79 -25.21 8.00
N PHE A 232 10.06 -24.09 7.32
CA PHE A 232 9.61 -22.77 7.73
C PHE A 232 8.54 -22.25 6.78
N SER A 233 7.48 -21.67 7.33
CA SER A 233 6.55 -20.82 6.58
C SER A 233 7.06 -19.38 6.61
N ILE A 234 7.18 -18.77 5.44
CA ILE A 234 7.70 -17.42 5.26
C ILE A 234 6.62 -16.56 4.59
N HIS A 235 6.36 -15.41 5.18
CA HIS A 235 5.59 -14.32 4.61
C HIS A 235 6.50 -13.13 4.38
N MET A 236 6.51 -12.60 3.17
CA MET A 236 7.31 -11.43 2.77
C MET A 236 6.43 -10.37 2.13
N ASP A 237 6.64 -9.13 2.54
CA ASP A 237 6.06 -7.91 1.98
C ASP A 237 7.16 -7.07 1.31
N VAL A 238 6.99 -6.69 0.04
CA VAL A 238 7.95 -5.81 -0.69
C VAL A 238 7.31 -4.48 -1.06
N LYS A 239 7.55 -3.44 -0.28
CA LYS A 239 7.12 -2.07 -0.60
C LYS A 239 8.08 -1.43 -1.61
N ARG A 240 7.56 -1.08 -2.78
CA ARG A 240 8.33 -0.41 -3.85
C ARG A 240 8.76 1.01 -3.46
N ALA A 241 9.97 1.40 -3.86
CA ALA A 241 10.52 2.75 -3.68
C ALA A 241 9.95 3.79 -4.66
#